data_AF-A0AAD5IBY7-F1
#
_entry.id   AF-A0AAD5IBY7-F1
#
_cell.length_a   1.000
_cell.length_b   1.000
_cell.length_c   1.000
_cell.angle_alpha   90.00
_cell.angle_beta   90.00
_cell.angle_gamma   90.00
#
_symmetry.space_group_name_H-M   'P 1'
#
loop_
_entity.id
_entity.type
_entity.pdbx_description
1 polymer ?
#
loop_
_entity_poly.entity_id
_entity_poly.type
_entity_poly.pdbx_seq_one_letter_code
_entity_poly.pdbx_strand_id
1 'polypeptide(L)'
;MEPKNGGSKNFREEEISKLIEFRVARRFEREARATGVAEVAPTVQKIGGDDQDRALSWNVKGLRKEVMRRKVRNVMQKLQPAVFFIQETKLGVYDSKILRELGGVVLAKGIGVEAEGSTGGLLTL
;
A
#
# COMPACT_ATOMS: atom_id res chain seq x y z
N MET A 1 -8.78 39.73 -22.55
CA MET A 1 -9.43 38.44 -22.25
C MET A 1 -8.41 37.35 -22.56
N GLU A 2 -7.74 36.82 -21.54
CA GLU A 2 -6.88 35.65 -21.71
C GLU A 2 -7.69 34.38 -21.45
N PRO A 3 -7.54 33.32 -22.27
CA PRO A 3 -8.22 32.06 -22.01
C PRO A 3 -7.52 31.33 -20.86
N LYS A 4 -8.28 31.03 -19.80
CA LYS A 4 -7.83 30.16 -18.70
C LYS A 4 -7.65 28.73 -19.24
N ASN A 5 -6.42 28.41 -19.62
CA ASN A 5 -5.97 27.07 -19.98
C ASN A 5 -5.75 26.21 -18.72
N GLY A 6 -6.84 25.83 -18.04
CA GLY A 6 -6.79 25.04 -16.79
C GLY A 6 -7.38 23.63 -16.87
N GLY A 7 -8.12 23.29 -17.94
CA GLY A 7 -8.97 22.09 -17.94
C GLY A 7 -8.31 20.77 -18.34
N SER A 8 -7.16 20.79 -19.03
CA SER A 8 -6.63 19.59 -19.69
C SER A 8 -5.70 18.73 -18.81
N LYS A 9 -5.06 19.32 -17.78
CA LYS A 9 -4.18 18.58 -16.85
C LYS A 9 -4.97 17.67 -15.91
N ASN A 10 -6.07 18.16 -15.33
CA ASN A 10 -6.88 17.41 -14.36
C ASN A 10 -7.48 16.13 -14.94
N PHE A 11 -7.89 16.15 -16.21
CA PHE A 11 -8.54 14.99 -16.84
C PHE A 11 -7.56 13.81 -17.00
N ARG A 12 -6.33 14.09 -17.44
CA ARG A 12 -5.29 13.05 -17.61
C ARG A 12 -4.83 12.46 -16.28
N GLU A 13 -4.72 13.29 -15.23
CA GLU A 13 -4.28 12.82 -13.91
C GLU A 13 -5.32 11.91 -13.22
N GLU A 14 -6.61 12.22 -13.37
CA GLU A 14 -7.67 11.33 -12.89
C GLU A 14 -7.70 10.00 -13.64
N GLU A 15 -7.50 10.01 -14.95
CA GLU A 15 -7.43 8.79 -15.76
C GLU A 15 -6.24 7.90 -15.36
N ILE A 16 -5.06 8.50 -15.12
CA ILE A 16 -3.87 7.77 -14.66
C ILE A 16 -4.13 7.16 -13.28
N SER A 17 -4.71 7.90 -12.34
CA SER A 17 -5.02 7.42 -10.99
C SER A 17 -5.99 6.23 -11.04
N LYS A 18 -7.08 6.34 -11.82
CA LYS A 18 -8.04 5.26 -12.04
C LYS A 18 -7.40 4.04 -12.70
N LEU A 19 -6.48 4.24 -13.64
CA LEU A 19 -5.76 3.14 -14.30
C LEU A 19 -4.85 2.38 -13.33
N ILE A 20 -4.21 3.09 -12.41
CA ILE A 20 -3.36 2.51 -11.37
C ILE A 20 -4.21 1.73 -10.36
N GLU A 21 -5.27 2.33 -9.82
CA GLU A 21 -6.23 1.65 -8.95
C GLU A 21 -6.77 0.37 -9.60
N PHE A 22 -7.20 0.47 -10.85
CA PHE A 22 -7.69 -0.66 -11.63
C PHE A 22 -6.64 -1.76 -11.79
N ARG A 23 -5.38 -1.40 -12.09
CA ARG A 23 -4.26 -2.37 -12.22
C ARG A 23 -3.95 -3.05 -10.89
N VAL A 24 -3.99 -2.30 -9.78
CA VAL A 24 -3.78 -2.84 -8.44
C VAL A 24 -4.90 -3.81 -8.08
N ALA A 25 -6.16 -3.39 -8.21
CA ALA A 25 -7.33 -4.22 -7.93
C ALA A 25 -7.34 -5.50 -8.77
N ARG A 26 -7.18 -5.40 -10.10
CA ARG A 26 -7.17 -6.56 -11.01
C ARG A 26 -6.09 -7.59 -10.69
N ARG A 27 -4.94 -7.14 -10.20
CA ARG A 27 -3.86 -8.05 -9.81
C ARG A 27 -4.19 -8.75 -8.50
N PHE A 28 -4.71 -8.02 -7.52
CA PHE A 28 -5.17 -8.59 -6.27
C PHE A 28 -6.27 -9.62 -6.48
N GLU A 29 -7.24 -9.33 -7.35
CA GLU A 29 -8.26 -10.31 -7.72
C GLU A 29 -7.68 -11.58 -8.34
N ARG A 30 -6.65 -11.46 -9.19
CA ARG A 30 -5.97 -12.63 -9.79
C ARG A 30 -5.19 -13.44 -8.74
N GLU A 31 -4.45 -12.78 -7.86
CA GLU A 31 -3.67 -13.44 -6.80
C GLU A 31 -4.58 -14.07 -5.73
N ALA A 32 -5.70 -13.41 -5.38
CA ALA A 32 -6.74 -13.95 -4.51
C ALA A 32 -7.38 -15.21 -5.10
N ARG A 33 -7.74 -15.20 -6.39
CA ARG A 33 -8.24 -16.37 -7.11
C ARG A 33 -7.24 -17.53 -7.15
N ALA A 34 -5.95 -17.22 -7.36
CA ALA A 34 -4.90 -18.24 -7.42
C ALA A 34 -4.57 -18.87 -6.05
N THR A 35 -4.86 -18.17 -4.95
CA THR A 35 -4.51 -18.63 -3.59
C THR A 35 -5.72 -19.08 -2.77
N GLY A 36 -6.94 -18.89 -3.28
CA GLY A 36 -8.19 -19.23 -2.57
C GLY A 36 -8.47 -18.34 -1.35
N VAL A 37 -7.69 -17.27 -1.15
CA VAL A 37 -7.83 -16.34 -0.03
C VAL A 37 -8.52 -15.07 -0.53
N ALA A 38 -9.65 -14.71 0.08
CA ALA A 38 -10.26 -13.39 -0.09
C ALA A 38 -9.38 -12.33 0.59
N GLU A 39 -8.33 -11.90 -0.12
CA GLU A 39 -7.51 -10.76 0.26
C GLU A 39 -8.23 -9.48 -0.18
N VAL A 40 -8.39 -8.55 0.77
CA VAL A 40 -8.89 -7.21 0.47
C VAL A 40 -7.76 -6.50 -0.28
N ALA A 41 -8.03 -5.90 -1.43
CA ALA A 41 -7.03 -5.10 -2.14
C ALA A 41 -6.68 -3.84 -1.32
N PRO A 42 -5.43 -3.33 -1.41
CA PRO A 42 -5.08 -2.06 -0.81
C PRO A 42 -5.92 -0.93 -1.41
N THR A 43 -6.38 -0.02 -0.57
CA THR A 43 -6.99 1.25 -0.98
C THR A 43 -5.88 2.24 -1.31
N VAL A 44 -6.00 2.96 -2.42
CA VAL A 44 -5.08 4.01 -2.85
C VAL A 44 -5.80 5.35 -2.77
N GLN A 45 -5.14 6.38 -2.26
CA GLN A 45 -5.66 7.74 -2.21
C GLN A 45 -4.58 8.72 -2.68
N LYS A 46 -4.94 9.64 -3.58
CA LYS A 46 -4.06 10.76 -3.96
C LYS A 46 -4.06 11.78 -2.82
N ILE A 47 -2.88 12.17 -2.36
CA ILE A 47 -2.69 13.09 -1.22
C ILE A 47 -1.96 14.39 -1.60
N GLY A 48 -1.50 14.51 -2.85
CA GLY A 48 -0.78 15.68 -3.35
C GLY A 48 -0.90 15.82 -4.87
N GLY A 49 -0.09 16.69 -5.46
CA GLY A 49 -0.18 17.02 -6.89
C GLY A 49 0.53 16.00 -7.78
N ASP A 50 1.61 15.40 -7.27
CA ASP A 50 2.49 14.55 -8.05
C ASP A 50 2.04 13.09 -8.07
N ASP A 51 2.50 12.35 -9.08
CA ASP A 51 2.20 10.93 -9.21
C ASP A 51 2.68 10.10 -8.01
N GLN A 52 3.69 10.54 -7.26
CA GLN A 52 4.18 9.80 -6.09
C GLN A 52 3.45 10.17 -4.79
N ASP A 53 2.63 11.21 -4.79
CA ASP A 53 1.86 11.67 -3.63
C ASP A 53 0.62 10.80 -3.43
N ARG A 54 0.84 9.53 -3.10
CA ARG A 54 -0.21 8.56 -2.81
C ARG A 54 -0.06 7.99 -1.42
N ALA A 55 -1.17 7.98 -0.69
CA ALA A 55 -1.33 7.17 0.50
C ALA A 55 -1.91 5.81 0.09
N LEU A 56 -1.36 4.74 0.66
CA LEU A 56 -1.92 3.41 0.58
C LEU A 56 -2.39 2.95 1.96
N SER A 57 -3.52 2.25 2.00
CA SER A 57 -4.05 1.62 3.22
C SER A 57 -4.42 0.18 2.93
N TRP A 58 -3.93 -0.76 3.74
CA TRP A 58 -4.18 -2.17 3.53
C TRP A 58 -4.32 -2.99 4.81
N ASN A 59 -5.48 -3.62 4.99
CA ASN A 59 -5.66 -4.68 5.98
C ASN A 59 -5.16 -6.02 5.42
N VAL A 60 -4.00 -6.46 5.92
CA VAL A 60 -3.29 -7.66 5.42
C VAL A 60 -3.69 -8.94 6.15
N LYS A 61 -4.48 -8.84 7.24
CA LYS A 61 -4.92 -9.96 8.09
C LYS A 61 -3.76 -10.84 8.64
N GLY A 62 -2.54 -10.31 8.69
CA GLY A 62 -1.37 -10.91 9.32
C GLY A 62 -0.10 -10.89 8.46
N LEU A 63 1.01 -10.38 9.01
CA LEU A 63 2.33 -10.31 8.36
C LEU A 63 3.28 -11.45 8.75
N ARG A 64 2.84 -12.41 9.58
CA ARG A 64 3.69 -13.53 10.04
C ARG A 64 4.15 -14.45 8.91
N LYS A 65 3.35 -14.57 7.85
CA LYS A 65 3.67 -15.40 6.68
C LYS A 65 4.58 -14.64 5.72
N GLU A 66 5.67 -15.25 5.31
CA GLU A 66 6.62 -14.67 4.34
C GLU A 66 5.93 -14.28 3.02
N VAL A 67 4.96 -15.09 2.58
CA VAL A 67 4.16 -14.82 1.37
C VAL A 67 3.49 -13.44 1.46
N MET A 68 2.92 -13.09 2.62
CA MET A 68 2.26 -11.79 2.79
C MET A 68 3.29 -10.65 2.81
N ARG A 69 4.43 -10.83 3.50
CA ARG A 69 5.50 -9.84 3.50
C ARG A 69 6.04 -9.58 2.09
N ARG A 70 6.18 -10.63 1.28
CA ARG A 70 6.57 -10.54 -0.13
C ARG A 70 5.52 -9.78 -0.96
N LYS A 71 4.23 -10.01 -0.72
CA LYS A 71 3.15 -9.26 -1.38
C LYS A 71 3.21 -7.78 -1.03
N VAL A 72 3.31 -7.43 0.26
CA VAL A 72 3.45 -6.04 0.72
C VAL A 72 4.66 -5.36 0.09
N ARG A 73 5.83 -6.02 0.10
CA ARG A 73 7.04 -5.51 -0.57
C ARG A 73 6.79 -5.22 -2.06
N ASN A 74 6.18 -6.17 -2.77
CA ASN A 74 5.89 -6.02 -4.19
C ASN A 74 4.91 -4.88 -4.49
N VAL A 75 3.92 -4.64 -3.62
CA VAL A 75 3.00 -3.50 -3.74
C VAL A 75 3.75 -2.21 -3.54
N MET A 76 4.53 -2.11 -2.46
CA MET A 76 5.26 -0.90 -2.13
C MET A 76 6.30 -0.52 -3.19
N GLN A 77 7.06 -1.48 -3.71
CA GLN A 77 8.03 -1.25 -4.78
C GLN A 77 7.40 -0.78 -6.10
N LYS A 78 6.19 -1.25 -6.41
CA LYS A 78 5.53 -0.92 -7.68
C LYS A 78 4.77 0.38 -7.64
N LEU A 79 4.15 0.69 -6.51
CA LEU A 79 3.30 1.87 -6.37
C LEU A 79 4.05 3.05 -5.79
N GLN A 80 5.17 2.80 -5.11
CA GLN A 80 6.01 3.81 -4.47
C GLN A 80 5.17 4.89 -3.76
N PRO A 81 4.26 4.48 -2.84
CA PRO A 81 3.49 5.46 -2.10
C PRO A 81 4.38 6.37 -1.28
N ALA A 82 3.96 7.62 -1.12
CA ALA A 82 4.53 8.53 -0.14
C ALA A 82 4.25 8.06 1.30
N VAL A 83 3.11 7.40 1.54
CA VAL A 83 2.73 6.85 2.85
C VAL A 83 2.03 5.50 2.69
N PHE A 84 2.38 4.50 3.48
CA PHE A 84 1.71 3.20 3.47
C PHE A 84 1.28 2.76 4.88
N PHE A 85 -0.03 2.65 5.09
CA PHE A 85 -0.65 2.08 6.28
C PHE A 85 -0.96 0.61 6.09
N ILE A 86 -0.48 -0.22 7.00
CA ILE A 86 -0.73 -1.66 7.04
C ILE A 86 -1.42 -2.00 8.35
N GLN A 87 -2.65 -2.51 8.27
CA GLN A 87 -3.48 -2.86 9.44
C GLN A 87 -3.59 -4.37 9.61
N GLU A 88 -3.95 -4.80 10.83
CA GLU A 88 -4.06 -6.21 11.22
C GLU A 88 -2.76 -6.96 10.94
N THR A 89 -1.62 -6.36 11.33
CA THR A 89 -0.30 -6.98 11.13
C THR A 89 -0.14 -8.25 11.97
N LYS A 90 -0.82 -8.33 13.12
CA LYS A 90 -0.74 -9.43 14.10
C LYS A 90 0.69 -9.69 14.59
N LEU A 91 1.56 -8.69 14.50
CA LEU A 91 2.93 -8.73 14.97
C LEU A 91 2.99 -8.15 16.38
N GLY A 92 3.45 -8.96 17.33
CA GLY A 92 3.65 -8.51 18.71
C GLY A 92 4.93 -7.69 18.90
N VAL A 93 5.86 -7.72 17.94
CA VAL A 93 7.07 -6.90 17.93
C VAL A 93 7.42 -6.58 16.47
N TYR A 94 7.82 -5.34 16.19
CA TYR A 94 8.41 -4.96 14.91
C TYR A 94 9.93 -4.99 14.99
N ASP A 95 10.52 -6.11 14.62
CA ASP A 95 11.97 -6.19 14.51
C ASP A 95 12.49 -5.56 13.21
N SER A 96 13.77 -5.19 13.22
CA SER A 96 14.46 -4.61 12.06
C SER A 96 14.48 -5.52 10.83
N LYS A 97 14.38 -6.85 11.00
CA LYS A 97 14.40 -7.82 9.90
C LYS A 97 13.08 -7.76 9.14
N ILE A 98 11.95 -7.74 9.84
CA ILE A 98 10.62 -7.58 9.25
C ILE A 98 10.53 -6.25 8.51
N LEU A 99 10.98 -5.14 9.12
CA LEU A 99 10.93 -3.83 8.47
C LEU A 99 11.80 -3.78 7.19
N ARG A 100 13.01 -4.35 7.24
CA ARG A 100 13.86 -4.50 6.04
C ARG A 100 13.24 -5.40 4.99
N GLU A 101 12.54 -6.46 5.40
CA GLU A 101 11.81 -7.31 4.49
C GLU A 101 10.61 -6.60 3.85
N LEU A 102 9.98 -5.63 4.50
CA LEU A 102 8.84 -4.93 3.91
C LEU A 102 9.26 -3.85 2.93
N GLY A 103 10.41 -3.20 3.13
CA GLY A 103 10.82 -2.12 2.21
C GLY A 103 12.27 -1.72 2.14
N GLY A 104 13.19 -2.61 2.52
CA GLY A 104 14.62 -2.39 2.35
C GLY A 104 15.13 -1.17 3.12
N VAL A 105 16.30 -0.67 2.70
CA VAL A 105 17.11 0.35 3.40
C VAL A 105 16.35 1.69 3.61
N VAL A 106 15.26 1.92 2.87
CA VAL A 106 14.47 3.16 2.90
C VAL A 106 13.57 3.27 4.14
N LEU A 107 13.16 2.15 4.75
CA LEU A 107 12.15 2.11 5.82
C LEU A 107 12.70 2.07 7.25
N ALA A 108 13.91 2.59 7.48
CA ALA A 108 14.47 2.70 8.84
C ALA A 108 13.65 3.62 9.78
N LYS A 109 12.54 4.23 9.31
CA LYS A 109 11.68 5.16 10.06
C LYS A 109 10.23 4.69 10.23
N GLY A 110 9.91 3.45 9.88
CA GLY A 110 8.55 2.93 10.06
C GLY A 110 8.11 2.97 11.52
N ILE A 111 6.87 3.40 11.77
CA ILE A 111 6.29 3.45 13.13
C ILE A 111 5.23 2.36 13.23
N GLY A 112 5.36 1.51 14.24
CA GLY A 112 4.48 0.38 14.47
C GLY A 112 3.78 0.49 15.82
N VAL A 113 2.50 0.12 15.85
CA VAL A 113 1.76 -0.24 17.06
C VAL A 113 1.64 -1.76 17.07
N GLU A 114 2.12 -2.39 18.14
CA GLU A 114 2.13 -3.84 18.29
C GLU A 114 0.72 -4.41 18.39
N ALA A 115 0.55 -5.65 17.95
CA ALA A 115 -0.68 -6.39 18.12
C ALA A 115 -0.74 -7.03 19.50
N GLU A 116 -1.92 -7.06 20.11
CA GLU A 116 -2.18 -7.80 21.33
C GLU A 116 -2.71 -9.19 20.96
N GLY A 117 -1.85 -10.20 21.14
CA GLY A 117 -2.17 -11.59 20.75
C GLY A 117 -2.40 -11.74 19.23
N SER A 118 -3.64 -12.07 18.84
CA SER A 118 -4.05 -12.28 17.45
C SER A 118 -4.80 -11.09 16.84
N THR A 119 -4.94 -9.99 17.59
CA THR A 119 -5.80 -8.85 17.23
C THR A 119 -4.97 -7.61 16.97
N GLY A 120 -5.29 -6.93 15.87
CA GLY A 120 -4.76 -5.61 15.57
C GLY A 120 -3.31 -5.60 15.10
N GLY A 121 -2.60 -4.54 15.51
CA GLY A 121 -1.31 -4.17 14.97
C GLY A 121 -1.45 -3.25 13.75
N LEU A 122 -0.69 -2.16 13.78
CA LEU A 122 -0.66 -1.14 12.75
C LEU A 122 0.80 -0.82 12.43
N LEU A 123 1.12 -0.65 11.15
CA LEU A 123 2.44 -0.23 10.70
C LEU A 123 2.29 0.87 9.66
N THR A 124 2.99 1.99 9.85
CA THR A 124 3.11 3.05 8.84
C THR A 124 4.54 3.11 8.33
N LEU A 125 4.67 3.16 7.01
CA LEU A 125 5.91 3.12 6.25
C LEU A 125 5.97 4.29 5.27
#